data_AF-A0A7W1DN58-F1
#
_entry.id   AF-A0A7W1DN58-F1
#
_cell.length_a   1.000
_cell.length_b   1.000
_cell.length_c   1.000
_cell.angle_alpha   90.00
_cell.angle_beta   90.00
_cell.angle_gamma   90.00
#
_symmetry.space_group_name_H-M   'P 1'
#
loop_
_entity.id
_entity.type
_entity.pdbx_description
1 polymer ?
#
loop_
_entity_poly.entity_id
_entity_poly.type
_entity_poly.pdbx_seq_one_letter_code
_entity_poly.pdbx_strand_id
1 'polypeptide(L)'
;VKKGERVVASQLLAHIGNSGNTLGPHLHFQVSDAVDPLGGEGLPYALHGFKLLGRIPSLPGLLDGNAWLPTAAQPARAVTGETPLENMVVQLDTPVRRERNRAPTGAVADAALPRPS
;
A
#
# COMPACT_ATOMS: atom_id res chain seq x y z
N VAL A 1 -0.13 12.70 -1.05
CA VAL A 1 -0.12 12.89 0.42
C VAL A 1 0.95 13.89 0.83
N LYS A 2 0.84 14.52 2.01
CA LYS A 2 1.86 15.44 2.57
C LYS A 2 2.18 15.14 4.04
N LYS A 3 3.32 15.64 4.53
CA LYS A 3 3.73 15.50 5.94
C LYS A 3 2.62 16.02 6.87
N GLY A 4 2.27 15.21 7.88
CA GLY A 4 1.22 15.52 8.85
C GLY A 4 -0.21 15.23 8.38
N GLU A 5 -0.41 14.80 7.14
CA GLU A 5 -1.72 14.37 6.65
C GLU A 5 -2.14 13.07 7.34
N ARG A 6 -3.35 13.06 7.92
CA ARG A 6 -3.96 11.83 8.41
C ARG A 6 -4.54 11.07 7.22
N VAL A 7 -4.15 9.82 7.08
CA VAL A 7 -4.65 8.92 6.04
C VAL A 7 -5.58 7.88 6.63
N VAL A 8 -6.44 7.30 5.80
CA VAL A 8 -7.32 6.20 6.17
C VAL A 8 -7.00 4.96 5.34
N ALA A 9 -7.43 3.78 5.81
CA ALA A 9 -7.32 2.55 5.04
C ALA A 9 -7.90 2.73 3.62
N SER A 10 -7.20 2.16 2.64
CA SER A 10 -7.55 2.22 1.20
C SER A 10 -7.48 3.61 0.54
N GLN A 11 -6.92 4.61 1.22
CA GLN A 11 -6.55 5.86 0.56
C GLN A 11 -5.34 5.65 -0.36
N LEU A 12 -5.43 6.10 -1.62
CA LEU A 12 -4.29 6.13 -2.54
C LEU A 12 -3.20 7.05 -1.98
N LEU A 13 -2.02 6.48 -1.73
CA LEU A 13 -0.87 7.24 -1.22
C LEU A 13 0.07 7.68 -2.34
N ALA A 14 0.41 6.76 -3.25
CA ALA A 14 1.31 6.95 -4.37
C ALA A 14 1.19 5.79 -5.39
N HIS A 15 1.79 5.97 -6.56
CA HIS A 15 2.10 4.89 -7.49
C HIS A 15 3.57 4.48 -7.34
N ILE A 16 3.87 3.20 -7.55
CA ILE A 16 5.24 2.68 -7.49
C ILE A 16 5.86 2.80 -8.89
N GLY A 17 7.09 3.31 -8.95
CA GLY A 17 7.91 3.33 -10.17
C GLY A 17 9.11 2.40 -10.05
N ASN A 18 10.00 2.46 -11.03
CA ASN A 18 11.28 1.77 -10.99
C ASN A 18 12.41 2.79 -11.16
N SER A 19 13.01 3.22 -10.05
CA SER A 19 14.18 4.10 -10.03
C SER A 19 15.22 3.54 -9.06
N GLY A 20 16.43 3.27 -9.54
CA GLY A 20 17.51 2.66 -8.76
C GLY A 20 17.88 1.25 -9.24
N ASN A 21 18.72 0.55 -8.47
CA ASN A 21 19.15 -0.81 -8.79
C ASN A 21 18.12 -1.84 -8.30
N THR A 22 17.06 -2.04 -9.08
CA THR A 22 16.03 -3.04 -8.76
C THR A 22 15.69 -3.88 -9.99
N LEU A 23 15.20 -5.10 -9.75
CA LEU A 23 14.80 -6.03 -10.81
C LEU A 23 13.43 -5.68 -11.44
N GLY A 24 12.71 -4.70 -10.89
CA GLY A 24 11.39 -4.30 -11.35
C GLY A 24 10.61 -3.50 -10.30
N PRO A 25 9.48 -2.88 -10.69
CA PRO A 25 8.66 -2.10 -9.76
C PRO A 25 8.05 -3.01 -8.68
N HIS A 26 8.37 -2.74 -7.41
CA HIS A 26 7.84 -3.49 -6.27
C HIS A 26 7.70 -2.61 -5.02
N LEU A 27 6.86 -3.03 -4.07
CA LEU A 27 6.70 -2.38 -2.77
C LEU A 27 7.49 -3.14 -1.71
N HIS A 28 8.42 -2.46 -1.03
CA HIS A 28 8.94 -2.94 0.24
C HIS A 28 8.06 -2.41 1.38
N PHE A 29 7.57 -3.29 2.24
CA PHE A 29 6.71 -2.96 3.37
C PHE A 29 7.18 -3.71 4.61
N GLN A 30 7.33 -3.00 5.74
CA GLN A 30 7.80 -3.54 7.00
C GLN A 30 7.03 -2.88 8.16
N VAL A 31 6.70 -3.68 9.17
CA VAL A 31 6.25 -3.21 10.49
C VAL A 31 7.37 -3.54 11.48
N SER A 32 7.80 -2.54 12.24
CA SER A 32 8.93 -2.64 13.17
C SER A 32 8.56 -1.99 14.51
N ASP A 33 9.16 -2.45 15.59
CA ASP A 33 9.00 -1.87 16.93
C ASP A 33 9.85 -0.61 17.16
N ALA A 34 10.81 -0.34 16.26
CA ALA A 34 11.64 0.86 16.28
C ALA A 34 11.75 1.51 14.89
N VAL A 35 12.03 2.81 14.88
CA VAL A 35 12.27 3.61 13.66
C VAL A 35 13.67 3.43 13.09
N ASP A 36 14.61 2.90 13.90
CA ASP A 36 15.96 2.59 13.47
C ASP A 36 15.96 1.31 12.60
N PRO A 37 16.35 1.38 11.32
CA PRO A 37 16.35 0.22 10.43
C PRO A 37 17.27 -0.93 10.87
N LEU A 38 18.32 -0.63 11.64
CA LEU A 38 19.31 -1.64 12.08
C LEU A 38 19.13 -2.04 13.56
N GLY A 39 18.33 -1.28 14.31
CA GLY A 39 18.09 -1.49 15.74
C GLY A 39 16.66 -1.91 16.10
N GLY A 40 15.77 -2.03 15.12
CA GLY A 40 14.39 -2.48 15.31
C GLY A 40 14.18 -3.92 14.86
N GLU A 41 13.24 -4.60 15.50
CA GLU A 41 12.83 -5.95 15.17
C GLU A 41 11.52 -5.96 14.37
N GLY A 42 11.42 -6.91 13.45
CA GLY A 42 10.21 -7.10 12.65
C GLY A 42 9.03 -7.56 13.50
N LEU A 43 7.90 -6.86 13.41
CA LEU A 43 6.65 -7.26 14.06
C LEU A 43 5.76 -8.07 13.11
N PRO A 44 4.99 -9.04 13.63
CA PRO A 44 4.01 -9.76 12.82
C PRO A 44 2.89 -8.82 12.37
N TYR A 45 2.39 -9.03 11.15
CA TYR A 45 1.26 -8.29 10.59
C TYR A 45 0.27 -9.24 9.92
N ALA A 46 -0.99 -8.84 9.86
CA ALA A 46 -2.01 -9.53 9.10
C ALA A 46 -2.76 -8.53 8.22
N LEU A 47 -3.17 -8.97 7.02
CA LEU A 47 -4.08 -8.19 6.19
C LEU A 47 -5.52 -8.48 6.60
N HIS A 48 -6.36 -7.45 6.55
CA HIS A 48 -7.78 -7.60 6.87
C HIS A 48 -8.44 -8.64 5.98
N GLY A 49 -8.26 -8.55 4.66
CA GLY A 49 -8.83 -9.49 3.70
C GLY A 49 -8.10 -9.46 2.36
N PHE A 50 -7.99 -10.64 1.73
CA PHE A 50 -7.53 -10.79 0.35
C PHE A 50 -8.09 -12.08 -0.26
N LYS A 51 -8.09 -12.14 -1.59
CA LYS A 51 -8.34 -13.38 -2.33
C LYS A 51 -7.02 -13.99 -2.77
N LEU A 52 -6.74 -15.22 -2.35
CA LEU A 52 -5.63 -16.01 -2.86
C LEU A 52 -5.99 -16.54 -4.25
N LEU A 53 -5.24 -16.11 -5.26
CA LEU A 53 -5.45 -16.51 -6.66
C LEU A 53 -4.53 -17.66 -7.08
N GLY A 54 -3.39 -17.83 -6.42
CA GLY A 54 -2.42 -18.87 -6.72
C GLY A 54 -1.04 -18.54 -6.18
N ARG A 55 -0.01 -19.14 -6.78
CA ARG A 55 1.39 -18.92 -6.41
C ARG A 55 2.26 -18.76 -7.66
N ILE A 56 3.29 -17.93 -7.57
CA ILE A 56 4.38 -17.93 -8.56
C ILE A 56 5.32 -19.10 -8.23
N PRO A 57 5.75 -19.92 -9.20
CA PRO A 57 6.67 -21.02 -8.95
C PRO A 57 8.07 -20.55 -8.56
N SER A 58 8.53 -19.44 -9.12
CA SER A 58 9.84 -18.85 -8.84
C SER A 58 9.87 -17.37 -9.19
N LEU A 59 10.71 -16.61 -8.47
CA LEU A 59 10.91 -15.18 -8.72
C LEU A 59 11.54 -14.88 -10.10
N PRO A 60 12.56 -15.63 -10.59
CA PRO A 60 13.13 -15.39 -11.93
C PRO A 60 12.06 -15.38 -13.04
N GLY A 61 11.12 -16.32 -13.02
CA GLY A 61 10.05 -16.39 -14.03
C GLY A 61 9.12 -15.17 -14.05
N LEU A 62 8.99 -14.44 -12.94
CA LEU A 62 8.23 -13.18 -12.87
C LEU A 62 9.04 -11.98 -13.36
N LEU A 63 10.36 -12.01 -13.17
CA LEU A 63 11.26 -10.91 -13.50
C LEU A 63 11.65 -10.87 -14.99
N ASP A 64 11.51 -11.99 -15.70
CA ASP A 64 11.73 -12.08 -17.16
C ASP A 64 10.63 -11.39 -18.00
N GLY A 65 9.75 -10.62 -17.36
CA GLY A 65 8.67 -9.87 -18.01
C GLY A 65 7.43 -10.70 -18.35
N ASN A 66 7.42 -11.98 -17.98
CA ASN A 66 6.25 -12.83 -18.15
C ASN A 66 5.19 -12.47 -17.10
N ALA A 67 3.97 -12.18 -17.55
CA ALA A 67 2.84 -12.03 -16.64
C ALA A 67 2.57 -13.38 -15.95
N TRP A 68 2.26 -13.34 -14.65
CA TRP A 68 1.65 -14.50 -14.02
C TRP A 68 0.31 -14.78 -14.68
N LEU A 69 0.17 -15.97 -15.26
CA LEU A 69 -1.09 -16.43 -15.83
C LEU A 69 -1.77 -17.36 -14.82
N PRO A 70 -3.08 -17.16 -14.55
CA PRO A 70 -3.84 -18.10 -13.75
C PRO A 70 -3.74 -19.50 -14.38
N THR A 71 -3.20 -20.46 -13.65
CA THR A 71 -3.29 -21.87 -14.05
C THR A 71 -4.72 -22.32 -13.78
N ALA A 72 -5.33 -23.08 -14.69
CA ALA A 72 -6.73 -23.43 -14.60
C ALA A 72 -7.13 -24.09 -13.26
N ALA A 73 -8.18 -23.50 -12.65
CA ALA A 73 -9.20 -24.10 -11.79
C ALA A 73 -8.95 -24.35 -10.28
N GLN A 74 -8.17 -23.53 -9.58
CA GLN A 74 -8.43 -23.35 -8.13
C GLN A 74 -9.30 -22.11 -7.93
N PRO A 75 -10.49 -22.22 -7.31
CA PRO A 75 -11.30 -21.06 -7.02
C PRO A 75 -10.54 -20.14 -6.07
N ALA A 76 -10.62 -18.83 -6.33
CA ALA A 76 -10.00 -17.84 -5.46
C ALA A 76 -10.53 -18.03 -4.03
N ARG A 77 -9.61 -18.23 -3.08
CA ARG A 77 -9.97 -18.43 -1.67
C ARG A 77 -9.96 -17.08 -0.97
N ALA A 78 -11.08 -16.72 -0.32
CA ALA A 78 -11.11 -15.58 0.59
C ALA A 78 -10.30 -15.92 1.86
N VAL A 79 -9.43 -15.02 2.25
CA VAL A 79 -8.56 -15.13 3.42
C VAL A 79 -8.69 -13.82 4.21
N THR A 80 -8.77 -13.92 5.54
CA THR A 80 -8.92 -12.76 6.44
C THR A 80 -8.04 -12.92 7.66
N GLY A 81 -7.38 -11.85 8.10
CA GLY A 81 -6.58 -11.87 9.33
C GLY A 81 -5.31 -12.72 9.22
N GLU A 82 -4.78 -12.92 8.01
CA GLU A 82 -3.56 -13.68 7.77
C GLU A 82 -2.49 -12.81 7.08
N THR A 83 -1.22 -13.18 7.26
CA THR A 83 -0.08 -12.65 6.50
C THR A 83 0.01 -13.39 5.16
N PRO A 84 0.10 -12.69 4.01
CA PRO A 84 0.43 -13.35 2.75
C PRO A 84 1.78 -14.07 2.87
N LEU A 85 1.82 -15.33 2.44
CA LEU A 85 3.05 -16.12 2.44
C LEU A 85 3.86 -15.84 1.18
N GLU A 86 5.11 -16.31 1.20
CA GLU A 86 6.02 -16.22 0.07
C GLU A 86 5.35 -16.69 -1.24
N ASN A 87 5.59 -15.93 -2.30
CA ASN A 87 5.18 -16.25 -3.66
C ASN A 87 3.65 -16.35 -3.88
N MET A 88 2.82 -15.91 -2.93
CA MET A 88 1.38 -15.85 -3.16
C MET A 88 1.01 -14.75 -4.15
N VAL A 89 0.13 -15.09 -5.10
CA VAL A 89 -0.56 -14.11 -5.93
C VAL A 89 -1.90 -13.81 -5.26
N VAL A 90 -2.05 -12.59 -4.80
CA VAL A 90 -3.24 -12.15 -4.05
C VAL A 90 -3.90 -10.98 -4.74
N GLN A 91 -5.22 -10.95 -4.70
CA GLN A 91 -6.01 -9.76 -4.96
C GLN A 91 -6.38 -9.14 -3.62
N LEU A 92 -5.90 -7.92 -3.36
CA LEU A 92 -6.27 -7.18 -2.16
C LEU A 92 -7.72 -6.70 -2.28
N ASP A 93 -8.49 -6.88 -1.21
CA ASP A 93 -9.81 -6.28 -1.12
C ASP A 93 -9.62 -4.76 -1.10
N THR A 94 -10.05 -4.09 -2.16
CA THR A 94 -10.07 -2.63 -2.20
C THR A 94 -11.50 -2.20 -1.82
N PRO A 95 -11.79 -1.84 -0.56
CA PRO A 95 -13.05 -1.19 -0.28
C PRO A 95 -13.05 0.16 -1.01
N VAL A 96 -13.77 0.22 -2.13
CA VAL A 96 -14.02 1.45 -2.86
C VAL A 96 -14.86 2.34 -1.95
N ARG A 97 -14.25 3.36 -1.35
CA ARG A 97 -15.03 4.39 -0.68
C ARG A 97 -15.65 5.27 -1.76
N ARG A 98 -16.98 5.31 -1.86
CA ARG A 98 -17.67 6.40 -2.55
C ARG A 98 -17.23 7.71 -1.88
N GLU A 99 -16.63 8.61 -2.65
CA GLU A 99 -16.28 9.95 -2.18
C GLU A 99 -17.54 10.64 -1.65
N ARG A 100 -17.67 10.74 -0.33
CA ARG A 100 -18.49 11.78 0.27
C ARG A 100 -17.67 13.06 0.23
N ASN A 101 -17.97 13.92 -0.74
CA ASN A 101 -17.50 15.30 -0.82
C ASN A 101 -17.54 15.94 0.57
N ARG A 102 -16.39 16.16 1.18
CA ARG A 102 -16.27 17.05 2.34
C ARG A 102 -15.62 18.33 1.83
N ALA A 103 -16.43 19.37 1.69
CA ALA A 103 -15.93 20.71 1.39
C ALA A 103 -14.89 21.12 2.45
N PRO A 104 -13.79 21.81 2.05
CA PRO A 104 -12.83 22.33 3.00
C PRO A 104 -13.46 23.46 3.80
N THR A 105 -13.80 23.19 5.06
CA THR A 105 -14.13 24.25 6.04
C THR A 105 -12.86 25.02 6.41
N GLY A 106 -12.89 26.33 6.19
CA GLY A 106 -12.10 27.30 6.94
C GLY A 106 -10.89 27.86 6.21
N ALA A 107 -11.13 28.93 5.45
CA ALA A 107 -10.12 29.91 5.10
C ALA A 107 -9.53 30.56 6.37
N VAL A 108 -8.22 30.75 6.41
CA VAL A 108 -7.59 31.78 7.25
C VAL A 108 -7.07 32.84 6.31
N ALA A 109 -7.82 33.94 6.20
CA ALA A 109 -7.39 35.18 5.59
C ALA A 109 -7.81 36.32 6.53
N ASP A 110 -6.82 36.97 7.14
CA ASP A 110 -6.74 38.42 7.36
C ASP A 110 -5.36 38.67 7.99
N ALA A 111 -4.33 39.07 7.22
CA ALA A 111 -4.09 40.40 6.67
C ALA A 111 -3.83 41.47 7.75
N ALA A 112 -2.64 42.07 7.63
CA ALA A 112 -2.00 43.02 8.51
C ALA A 112 -2.85 44.25 8.88
N LEU A 113 -2.68 44.72 10.11
CA LEU A 113 -2.93 46.11 10.49
C LEU A 113 -1.63 46.90 10.41
N PRO A 114 -1.64 48.07 9.76
CA PRO A 114 -1.02 49.25 10.36
C PRO A 114 -2.06 50.37 10.52
N ARG A 115 -2.02 51.07 11.65
CA ARG A 115 -2.78 52.31 11.87
C ARG A 115 -1.88 53.52 11.54
N PRO A 116 -2.40 54.57 10.90
CA PRO A 116 -1.64 55.77 10.55
C PRO A 116 -1.51 56.78 11.70
N SER A 117 -0.36 57.49 11.68
CA SER A 117 0.09 58.73 12.37
C SER A 117 -0.28 58.93 13.83
#